data_AF-A0A2I0PLI1-F1
#
_entry.id   AF-A0A2I0PLI1-F1
#
_cell.length_a   1.000
_cell.length_b   1.000
_cell.length_c   1.000
_cell.angle_alpha   90.00
_cell.angle_beta   90.00
_cell.angle_gamma   90.00
#
_symmetry.space_group_name_H-M   'P 1'
#
loop_
_entity.id
_entity.type
_entity.pdbx_description
1 polymer ?
#
loop_
_entity_poly.entity_id
_entity_poly.type
_entity_poly.pdbx_seq_one_letter_code
_entity_poly.pdbx_strand_id
1 'polypeptide(L)'
;MMNWLYKNWAKLSILIALIVTIIILIYVKLENFVLFLIWLQIPIYLLHQYEEHAQNGFKNYINKKVFKVQEGEYPLNDENIFWINIPIIWIIMPIFAYLSSFNIMFGLWIPYFAVLNSLSHVIFSLRNREYNPGLIVSLILGIPVGIYTILIFYTYISVSLIISVISIFVALLLHIIIFSYIRMNYEKQVKEINNKD
;
A
#
# COMPACT_ATOMS: atom_id res chain seq x y z
N MET A 1 -14.05 13.91 16.52
CA MET A 1 -14.33 13.18 15.26
C MET A 1 -13.05 12.75 14.55
N MET A 2 -12.08 13.64 14.32
CA MET A 2 -10.87 13.31 13.58
C MET A 2 -9.99 12.22 14.20
N ASN A 3 -9.75 12.32 15.51
CA ASN A 3 -8.99 11.30 16.26
C ASN A 3 -9.62 9.91 16.21
N TRP A 4 -10.96 9.85 16.12
CA TRP A 4 -11.64 8.56 15.96
C TRP A 4 -11.35 7.96 14.59
N LEU A 5 -11.35 8.78 13.53
CA LEU A 5 -11.05 8.31 12.18
C LEU A 5 -9.60 7.82 12.08
N TYR A 6 -8.63 8.59 12.58
CA TYR A 6 -7.21 8.20 12.60
C TYR A 6 -6.99 6.83 13.26
N LYS A 7 -7.80 6.48 14.26
CA LYS A 7 -7.71 5.20 14.98
C LYS A 7 -8.49 4.04 14.36
N ASN A 8 -9.47 4.32 13.49
CA ASN A 8 -10.43 3.30 13.06
C ASN A 8 -10.60 3.18 11.53
N TRP A 9 -10.00 4.06 10.72
CA TRP A 9 -10.08 4.01 9.25
C TRP A 9 -9.70 2.64 8.68
N ALA A 10 -8.64 2.02 9.23
CA ALA A 10 -8.16 0.72 8.79
C ALA A 10 -9.16 -0.40 9.06
N LYS A 11 -10.00 -0.29 10.10
CA LYS A 11 -11.07 -1.27 10.36
C LYS A 11 -12.17 -1.18 9.33
N LEU A 12 -12.40 0.00 8.75
CA LEU A 12 -13.40 0.21 7.70
C LEU A 12 -12.93 -0.37 6.35
N SER A 13 -11.62 -0.51 6.16
CA SER A 13 -11.04 -1.02 4.91
C SER A 13 -11.54 -2.43 4.54
N ILE A 14 -11.82 -3.31 5.52
CA ILE A 14 -12.34 -4.67 5.23
C ILE A 14 -13.73 -4.64 4.61
N LEU A 15 -14.61 -3.77 5.12
CA LEU A 15 -15.97 -3.62 4.59
C LEU A 15 -15.91 -3.01 3.18
N ILE A 16 -15.04 -2.02 2.98
CA ILE A 16 -14.87 -1.38 1.69
C ILE A 16 -14.23 -2.34 0.69
N ALA A 17 -13.26 -3.16 1.10
CA ALA A 17 -12.67 -4.20 0.27
C ALA A 17 -13.76 -5.16 -0.24
N LEU A 18 -14.69 -5.58 0.63
CA LEU A 18 -15.81 -6.44 0.24
C LEU A 18 -16.73 -5.74 -0.77
N ILE A 19 -17.15 -4.51 -0.49
CA ILE A 19 -18.03 -3.73 -1.38
C ILE A 19 -17.39 -3.54 -2.75
N VAL A 20 -16.13 -3.08 -2.79
CA VAL A 20 -15.39 -2.87 -4.04
C VAL A 20 -15.25 -4.19 -4.79
N THR A 21 -14.92 -5.30 -4.11
CA THR A 21 -14.81 -6.62 -4.73
C THR A 21 -16.11 -7.04 -5.41
N ILE A 22 -17.27 -6.87 -4.76
CA ILE A 22 -18.58 -7.19 -5.34
C ILE A 22 -18.85 -6.32 -6.58
N ILE A 23 -18.61 -5.01 -6.48
CA ILE A 23 -18.81 -4.08 -7.60
C ILE A 23 -17.96 -4.50 -8.81
N ILE A 24 -16.66 -4.77 -8.61
CA ILE A 24 -15.77 -5.08 -9.72
C ILE A 24 -16.05 -6.46 -10.33
N LEU A 25 -16.55 -7.42 -9.53
CA LEU A 25 -16.98 -8.73 -10.02
C LEU A 25 -18.22 -8.63 -10.91
N ILE A 26 -19.17 -7.78 -10.55
CA ILE A 26 -20.44 -7.62 -11.30
C ILE A 26 -20.23 -6.76 -12.54
N TYR A 27 -19.52 -5.63 -12.43
CA TYR A 27 -19.49 -4.62 -13.49
C TYR A 27 -18.21 -4.61 -14.30
N VAL A 28 -17.04 -4.84 -13.69
CA VAL A 28 -15.75 -4.65 -14.39
C VAL A 28 -15.27 -5.94 -15.04
N LYS A 29 -15.40 -7.08 -14.33
CA LYS A 29 -14.93 -8.39 -14.80
C LYS A 29 -15.59 -8.80 -16.12
N LEU A 30 -16.88 -8.51 -16.28
CA LEU A 30 -17.64 -8.89 -17.47
C LEU A 30 -17.25 -8.06 -18.71
N GLU A 31 -16.79 -6.83 -18.49
CA GLU A 31 -16.43 -5.88 -19.56
C GLU A 31 -14.98 -6.04 -20.01
N ASN A 32 -14.03 -6.04 -19.07
CA ASN A 32 -12.61 -6.09 -19.39
C ASN A 32 -11.81 -6.75 -18.27
N PHE A 33 -11.20 -7.89 -18.58
CA PHE A 33 -10.46 -8.68 -17.59
C PHE A 33 -9.19 -7.99 -17.09
N VAL A 34 -8.45 -7.28 -17.95
CA VAL A 34 -7.23 -6.55 -17.53
C VAL A 34 -7.62 -5.40 -16.59
N LEU A 35 -8.68 -4.66 -16.95
CA LEU A 35 -9.22 -3.60 -16.10
C LEU A 35 -9.68 -4.13 -14.75
N PHE A 36 -10.33 -5.29 -14.74
CA PHE A 36 -10.72 -5.98 -13.51
C PHE A 36 -9.51 -6.29 -12.62
N LEU A 37 -8.41 -6.79 -13.19
CA LEU A 37 -7.20 -7.09 -12.43
C LEU A 37 -6.52 -5.84 -11.85
N ILE A 38 -6.59 -4.70 -12.55
CA ILE A 38 -6.14 -3.40 -12.03
C ILE A 38 -7.01 -2.99 -10.83
N TRP A 39 -8.33 -3.04 -10.98
CA TRP A 39 -9.25 -2.72 -9.90
C TRP A 39 -9.11 -3.66 -8.70
N LEU A 40 -8.81 -4.94 -8.94
CA LEU A 40 -8.61 -5.96 -7.91
C LEU A 40 -7.41 -5.66 -6.99
N GLN A 41 -6.45 -4.85 -7.43
CA GLN A 41 -5.35 -4.41 -6.56
C GLN A 41 -5.85 -3.56 -5.38
N ILE A 42 -6.93 -2.80 -5.55
CA ILE A 42 -7.48 -1.92 -4.51
C ILE A 42 -8.05 -2.70 -3.31
N PRO A 43 -9.00 -3.65 -3.47
CA PRO A 43 -9.50 -4.42 -2.34
C PRO A 43 -8.40 -5.26 -1.68
N ILE A 44 -7.41 -5.76 -2.44
CA ILE A 44 -6.24 -6.44 -1.86
C ILE A 44 -5.44 -5.48 -0.97
N TYR A 45 -5.19 -4.26 -1.42
CA TYR A 45 -4.52 -3.24 -0.61
C TYR A 45 -5.33 -2.81 0.61
N LEU A 46 -6.65 -2.75 0.51
CA LEU A 46 -7.51 -2.46 1.65
C LEU A 46 -7.42 -3.59 2.70
N LEU A 47 -7.40 -4.86 2.28
CA LEU A 47 -7.12 -5.98 3.19
C LEU A 47 -5.72 -5.89 3.81
N HIS A 48 -4.73 -5.45 3.05
CA HIS A 48 -3.37 -5.22 3.56
C HIS A 48 -3.36 -4.13 4.64
N GLN A 49 -4.01 -2.99 4.40
CA GLN A 49 -4.16 -1.91 5.38
C GLN A 49 -4.91 -2.36 6.63
N TYR A 50 -5.90 -3.24 6.49
CA TYR A 50 -6.55 -3.87 7.63
C TYR A 50 -5.54 -4.64 8.49
N GLU A 51 -4.78 -5.56 7.87
CA GLU A 51 -3.78 -6.38 8.57
C GLU A 51 -2.73 -5.51 9.29
N GLU A 52 -2.26 -4.44 8.64
CA GLU A 52 -1.25 -3.54 9.19
C GLU A 52 -1.77 -2.67 10.34
N HIS A 53 -2.96 -2.10 10.18
CA HIS A 53 -3.36 -0.92 10.94
C HIS A 53 -4.62 -1.11 11.79
N ALA A 54 -5.43 -2.15 11.58
CA ALA A 54 -6.66 -2.35 12.37
C ALA A 54 -6.38 -2.55 13.88
N GLN A 55 -5.20 -3.07 14.21
CA GLN A 55 -4.72 -3.29 15.58
C GLN A 55 -3.39 -2.56 15.88
N ASN A 56 -3.06 -1.52 15.11
CA ASN A 56 -1.80 -0.78 15.24
C ASN A 56 -0.53 -1.64 15.10
N GLY A 57 -0.62 -2.78 14.42
CA GLY A 57 0.47 -3.74 14.29
C GLY A 57 1.70 -3.11 13.65
N PHE A 58 1.54 -2.54 12.46
CA PHE A 58 2.63 -1.95 11.69
C PHE A 58 3.26 -0.75 12.41
N LYS A 59 2.43 0.11 13.02
CA LYS A 59 2.88 1.23 13.87
C LYS A 59 3.84 0.73 14.96
N ASN A 60 3.39 -0.26 15.72
CA ASN A 60 4.16 -0.85 16.82
C ASN A 60 5.43 -1.55 16.32
N TYR A 61 5.34 -2.25 15.20
CA TYR A 61 6.48 -2.92 14.58
C TYR A 61 7.57 -1.92 14.18
N ILE A 62 7.22 -0.90 13.40
CA ILE A 62 8.18 0.11 12.94
C ILE A 62 8.78 0.87 14.12
N ASN A 63 7.97 1.40 15.03
CA ASN A 63 8.50 2.21 16.13
C ASN A 63 9.39 1.39 17.06
N LYS A 64 8.94 0.19 17.49
CA LYS A 64 9.65 -0.59 18.52
C LYS A 64 10.74 -1.52 17.98
N LYS A 65 10.53 -2.13 16.81
CA LYS A 65 11.47 -3.11 16.24
C LYS A 65 12.47 -2.48 15.29
N VAL A 66 12.00 -1.59 14.40
CA VAL A 66 12.86 -0.97 13.37
C VAL A 66 13.62 0.22 13.96
N PHE A 67 12.92 1.17 14.57
CA PHE A 67 13.52 2.41 15.09
C PHE A 67 13.87 2.36 16.58
N LYS A 68 13.51 1.28 17.28
CA LYS A 68 13.82 1.02 18.71
C LYS A 68 13.41 2.17 19.64
N VAL A 69 12.30 2.83 19.33
CA VAL A 69 11.74 3.90 20.15
C VAL A 69 11.16 3.31 21.43
N GLN A 70 11.69 3.74 22.58
CA GLN A 70 11.30 3.25 23.91
C GLN A 70 10.02 3.94 24.41
N GLU A 71 9.93 5.25 24.24
CA GLU A 71 8.80 6.07 24.65
C GLU A 71 8.35 7.00 23.51
N GLY A 72 7.03 7.21 23.41
CA GLY A 72 6.42 8.07 22.39
C GLY A 72 5.82 7.31 21.19
N GLU A 73 5.20 8.09 20.29
CA GLU A 73 4.48 7.59 19.11
C GLU A 73 5.15 7.97 17.78
N TYR A 74 6.46 8.15 17.76
CA TYR A 74 7.19 8.46 16.53
C TYR A 74 8.18 7.34 16.19
N PRO A 75 8.58 7.19 14.92
CA PRO A 75 8.25 8.04 13.76
C PRO A 75 6.81 7.90 13.22
N LEU A 76 6.08 6.86 13.60
CA LEU A 76 4.70 6.64 13.16
C LEU A 76 3.68 6.83 14.29
N ASN A 77 2.78 7.79 14.13
CA ASN A 77 1.57 7.97 14.93
C ASN A 77 0.32 7.71 14.08
N ASP A 78 -0.87 7.70 14.70
CA ASP A 78 -2.13 7.39 14.01
C ASP A 78 -2.45 8.40 12.89
N GLU A 79 -2.12 9.66 13.08
CA GLU A 79 -2.35 10.74 12.12
C GLU A 79 -1.48 10.61 10.86
N ASN A 80 -0.17 10.43 11.04
CA ASN A 80 0.77 10.28 9.95
C ASN A 80 0.48 9.01 9.14
N ILE A 81 0.17 7.91 9.81
CA ILE A 81 -0.24 6.67 9.14
C ILE A 81 -1.48 6.90 8.28
N PHE A 82 -2.47 7.62 8.80
CA PHE A 82 -3.69 7.96 8.05
C PHE A 82 -3.37 8.77 6.80
N TRP A 83 -2.60 9.86 6.92
CA TRP A 83 -2.29 10.75 5.80
C TRP A 83 -1.33 10.17 4.77
N ILE A 84 -0.51 9.18 5.14
CA ILE A 84 0.29 8.42 4.17
C ILE A 84 -0.62 7.50 3.32
N ASN A 85 -1.58 6.84 3.97
CA ASN A 85 -2.31 5.73 3.37
C ASN A 85 -3.56 6.14 2.59
N ILE A 86 -4.37 7.03 3.17
CA ILE A 86 -5.66 7.41 2.59
C ILE A 86 -5.50 8.07 1.21
N PRO A 87 -4.65 9.09 1.01
CA PRO A 87 -4.53 9.73 -0.30
C PRO A 87 -4.07 8.76 -1.39
N ILE A 88 -3.15 7.85 -1.08
CA ILE A 88 -2.60 6.93 -2.09
C ILE A 88 -3.60 5.83 -2.42
N ILE A 89 -4.06 5.10 -1.41
CA ILE A 89 -4.83 3.86 -1.62
C ILE A 89 -6.32 4.13 -1.84
N TRP A 90 -6.88 5.17 -1.20
CA TRP A 90 -8.32 5.44 -1.25
C TRP A 90 -8.71 6.47 -2.30
N ILE A 91 -7.75 7.22 -2.83
CA ILE A 91 -8.00 8.30 -3.78
C ILE A 91 -7.21 8.06 -5.07
N ILE A 92 -5.88 8.11 -5.01
CA ILE A 92 -5.03 8.02 -6.21
C ILE A 92 -5.22 6.68 -6.92
N MET A 93 -5.13 5.54 -6.23
CA MET A 93 -5.32 4.23 -6.85
C MET A 93 -6.69 4.09 -7.55
N PRO A 94 -7.85 4.38 -6.89
CA PRO A 94 -9.15 4.36 -7.55
C PRO A 94 -9.27 5.31 -8.74
N ILE A 95 -8.70 6.51 -8.66
CA ILE A 95 -8.69 7.45 -9.79
C ILE A 95 -7.95 6.85 -10.98
N PHE A 96 -6.76 6.29 -10.78
CA PHE A 96 -5.99 5.68 -11.88
C PHE A 96 -6.61 4.38 -12.39
N ALA A 97 -7.25 3.59 -11.52
CA ALA A 97 -8.03 2.43 -11.93
C ALA A 97 -9.25 2.85 -12.78
N TYR A 98 -9.91 3.96 -12.45
CA TYR A 98 -10.97 4.54 -13.28
C TYR A 98 -10.45 5.10 -14.60
N LEU A 99 -9.32 5.82 -14.60
CA LEU A 99 -8.68 6.33 -15.82
C LEU A 99 -8.29 5.18 -16.77
N SER A 100 -8.01 3.99 -16.21
CA SER A 100 -7.71 2.78 -16.97
C SER A 100 -8.87 2.31 -17.86
N SER A 101 -10.10 2.74 -17.57
CA SER A 101 -11.27 2.51 -18.45
C SER A 101 -11.18 3.29 -19.77
N PHE A 102 -10.44 4.40 -19.81
CA PHE A 102 -10.20 5.18 -21.03
C PHE A 102 -8.88 4.78 -21.71
N ASN A 103 -7.85 4.51 -20.92
CA ASN A 103 -6.59 3.98 -21.40
C ASN A 103 -5.96 3.09 -20.33
N ILE A 104 -5.91 1.79 -20.60
CA ILE A 104 -5.46 0.77 -19.66
C ILE A 104 -4.06 1.05 -19.08
N MET A 105 -3.20 1.76 -19.83
CA MET A 105 -1.83 2.09 -19.44
C MET A 105 -1.77 2.95 -18.17
N PHE A 106 -2.81 3.73 -17.86
CA PHE A 106 -2.86 4.53 -16.63
C PHE A 106 -2.76 3.67 -15.36
N GLY A 107 -3.25 2.44 -15.39
CA GLY A 107 -3.28 1.57 -14.22
C GLY A 107 -2.05 0.69 -14.05
N LEU A 108 -1.10 0.67 -15.00
CA LEU A 108 0.01 -0.28 -14.98
C LEU A 108 0.93 -0.12 -13.75
N TRP A 109 1.06 1.09 -13.21
CA TRP A 109 1.86 1.34 -12.01
C TRP A 109 1.27 0.69 -10.75
N ILE A 110 -0.05 0.46 -10.70
CA ILE A 110 -0.77 -0.06 -9.53
C ILE A 110 -0.29 -1.46 -9.13
N PRO A 111 -0.26 -2.47 -10.02
CA PRO A 111 0.26 -3.78 -9.66
C PRO A 111 1.78 -3.77 -9.38
N TYR A 112 2.57 -2.89 -10.02
CA TYR A 112 3.98 -2.71 -9.63
C TYR A 112 4.11 -2.19 -8.21
N PHE A 113 3.31 -1.19 -7.84
CA PHE A 113 3.26 -0.64 -6.50
C PHE A 113 2.87 -1.71 -5.47
N ALA A 114 1.84 -2.51 -5.75
CA ALA A 114 1.42 -3.63 -4.89
C ALA A 114 2.53 -4.68 -4.71
N VAL A 115 3.17 -5.12 -5.78
CA VAL A 115 4.27 -6.11 -5.70
C VAL A 115 5.44 -5.56 -4.90
N LEU A 116 5.87 -4.31 -5.15
CA LEU A 116 6.99 -3.70 -4.43
C LEU A 116 6.69 -3.56 -2.94
N ASN A 117 5.48 -3.14 -2.58
CA ASN A 117 5.05 -3.04 -1.20
C ASN A 117 5.08 -4.42 -0.52
N SER A 118 4.46 -5.42 -1.15
CA SER A 118 4.40 -6.77 -0.59
C SER A 118 5.78 -7.44 -0.48
N LEU A 119 6.67 -7.19 -1.44
CA LEU A 119 8.05 -7.65 -1.36
C LEU A 119 8.79 -7.02 -0.17
N SER A 120 8.49 -5.77 0.19
CA SER A 120 9.11 -5.14 1.36
C SER A 120 8.80 -5.92 2.66
N HIS A 121 7.55 -6.33 2.88
CA HIS A 121 7.15 -7.14 4.03
C HIS A 121 7.84 -8.50 4.05
N VAL A 122 7.95 -9.16 2.89
CA VAL A 122 8.66 -10.44 2.77
C VAL A 122 10.15 -10.27 3.08
N ILE A 123 10.81 -9.26 2.50
CA ILE A 123 12.23 -8.99 2.72
C ILE A 123 12.49 -8.70 4.20
N PHE A 124 11.69 -7.85 4.85
CA PHE A 124 11.83 -7.57 6.28
C PHE A 124 11.58 -8.82 7.13
N SER A 125 10.58 -9.62 6.79
CA SER A 125 10.29 -10.87 7.52
C SER A 125 11.46 -11.84 7.43
N LEU A 126 12.02 -12.06 6.24
CA LEU A 126 13.16 -12.95 6.04
C LEU A 126 14.41 -12.44 6.74
N ARG A 127 14.69 -11.14 6.64
CA ARG A 127 15.86 -10.51 7.25
C ARG A 127 15.82 -10.60 8.78
N ASN A 128 14.66 -10.33 9.36
CA ASN A 128 14.48 -10.29 10.82
C ASN A 128 14.02 -11.64 11.40
N ARG A 129 13.71 -12.63 10.54
CA ARG A 129 13.17 -13.95 10.88
C ARG A 129 11.94 -13.87 11.79
N GLU A 130 11.09 -12.90 11.53
CA GLU A 130 9.88 -12.66 12.32
C GLU A 130 8.71 -12.26 11.42
N TYR A 131 7.49 -12.48 11.93
CA TYR A 131 6.29 -11.94 11.31
C TYR A 131 6.27 -10.42 11.45
N ASN A 132 5.87 -9.73 10.37
CA ASN A 132 5.50 -8.32 10.43
C ASN A 132 4.07 -8.14 9.88
N PRO A 133 3.29 -7.20 10.42
CA PRO A 133 1.93 -6.94 9.94
C PRO A 133 1.93 -6.52 8.47
N GLY A 134 1.05 -7.13 7.67
CA GLY A 134 0.97 -6.97 6.21
C GLY A 134 1.53 -8.17 5.44
N LEU A 135 2.28 -9.06 6.11
CA LEU A 135 2.94 -10.20 5.48
C LEU A 135 1.96 -11.24 4.92
N ILE A 136 0.85 -11.53 5.61
CA ILE A 136 -0.08 -12.59 5.19
C ILE A 136 -0.75 -12.19 3.88
N VAL A 137 -1.36 -11.00 3.83
CA VAL A 137 -1.99 -10.48 2.61
C VAL A 137 -0.95 -10.32 1.50
N SER A 138 0.27 -9.89 1.83
CA SER A 138 1.37 -9.77 0.87
C SER A 138 1.73 -11.10 0.19
N LEU A 139 1.85 -12.19 0.96
CA LEU A 139 2.21 -13.50 0.44
C LEU A 139 1.06 -14.17 -0.33
N ILE A 140 -0.16 -14.08 0.19
CA ILE A 140 -1.30 -14.84 -0.34
C ILE A 140 -1.96 -14.11 -1.51
N LEU A 141 -2.02 -12.78 -1.47
CA LEU A 141 -2.78 -11.97 -2.43
C LEU A 141 -1.89 -10.96 -3.17
N GLY A 142 -1.13 -10.13 -2.45
CA GLY A 142 -0.37 -9.01 -3.03
C GLY A 142 0.61 -9.44 -4.11
N ILE A 143 1.55 -10.33 -3.78
CA ILE A 143 2.54 -10.84 -4.74
C ILE A 143 1.88 -11.68 -5.85
N PRO A 144 1.06 -12.72 -5.55
CA PRO A 144 0.52 -13.56 -6.61
C PRO A 144 -0.37 -12.80 -7.58
N VAL A 145 -1.30 -11.98 -7.09
CA VAL A 145 -2.25 -11.24 -7.93
C VAL A 145 -1.57 -10.06 -8.62
N GLY A 146 -0.64 -9.37 -7.95
CA GLY A 146 0.13 -8.28 -8.55
C GLY A 146 1.01 -8.77 -9.72
N ILE A 147 1.77 -9.85 -9.53
CA ILE A 147 2.57 -10.46 -10.59
C ILE A 147 1.67 -10.98 -11.71
N TYR A 148 0.59 -11.68 -11.38
CA TYR A 148 -0.35 -12.17 -12.37
C TYR A 148 -0.94 -11.04 -13.23
N THR A 149 -1.32 -9.93 -12.60
CA THR A 149 -1.79 -8.73 -13.32
C THR A 149 -0.75 -8.22 -14.28
N ILE A 150 0.51 -8.08 -13.85
CA ILE A 150 1.62 -7.63 -14.72
C ILE A 150 1.78 -8.58 -15.91
N LEU A 151 1.82 -9.90 -15.68
CA LEU A 151 1.96 -10.89 -16.74
C LEU A 151 0.83 -10.80 -17.77
N ILE A 152 -0.42 -10.72 -17.31
CA ILE A 152 -1.61 -10.55 -18.17
C ILE A 152 -1.52 -9.24 -18.96
N PHE A 153 -1.06 -8.16 -18.32
CA PHE A 153 -0.87 -6.88 -18.98
C PHE A 153 0.09 -7.00 -20.17
N TYR A 154 1.27 -7.57 -19.99
CA TYR A 154 2.25 -7.75 -21.09
C TYR A 154 1.87 -8.84 -22.09
N THR A 155 0.98 -9.77 -21.71
CA THR A 155 0.50 -10.82 -22.61
C THR A 155 -0.53 -10.27 -23.60
N TYR A 156 -1.45 -9.42 -23.14
CA TYR A 156 -2.59 -8.97 -23.95
C TYR A 156 -2.52 -7.53 -24.42
N ILE A 157 -1.65 -6.71 -23.83
CA ILE A 157 -1.51 -5.29 -24.16
C ILE A 157 -0.10 -5.04 -24.69
N SER A 158 0.01 -4.31 -25.81
CA SER A 158 1.30 -3.87 -26.33
C SER A 158 1.83 -2.70 -25.49
N VAL A 159 2.56 -3.03 -24.42
CA VAL A 159 3.18 -2.05 -23.52
C VAL A 159 4.53 -1.64 -24.07
N SER A 160 4.73 -0.34 -24.32
CA SER A 160 6.03 0.19 -24.69
C SER A 160 6.96 0.26 -23.47
N LEU A 161 8.26 0.09 -23.70
CA LEU A 161 9.28 0.13 -22.65
C LEU A 161 9.21 1.42 -21.81
N ILE A 162 8.91 2.56 -22.44
CA ILE A 162 8.81 3.84 -21.74
C ILE A 162 7.66 3.84 -20.71
N ILE A 163 6.52 3.24 -21.04
CA ILE A 163 5.38 3.13 -20.10
C ILE A 163 5.72 2.20 -18.94
N SER A 164 6.43 1.10 -19.20
CA SER A 164 6.96 0.22 -18.16
C SER A 164 7.88 0.96 -17.19
N VAL A 165 8.85 1.71 -17.72
CA VAL A 165 9.82 2.47 -16.93
C VAL A 165 9.12 3.53 -16.09
N ILE A 166 8.19 4.29 -16.68
CA ILE A 166 7.41 5.30 -15.95
C ILE A 166 6.59 4.63 -14.84
N SER A 167 5.93 3.50 -15.11
CA SER A 167 5.09 2.80 -14.14
C SER A 167 5.90 2.30 -12.93
N ILE A 168 7.05 1.69 -13.19
CA ILE A 168 7.99 1.24 -12.15
C ILE A 168 8.54 2.44 -11.38
N PHE A 169 8.91 3.51 -12.08
CA PHE A 169 9.43 4.73 -11.47
C PHE A 169 8.41 5.36 -10.52
N VAL A 170 7.15 5.50 -10.94
CA VAL A 170 6.06 6.02 -10.08
C VAL A 170 5.90 5.15 -8.84
N ALA A 171 5.85 3.83 -9.02
CA ALA A 171 5.72 2.90 -7.90
C ALA A 171 6.88 3.01 -6.90
N LEU A 172 8.13 3.09 -7.38
CA LEU A 172 9.32 3.29 -6.54
C LEU A 172 9.32 4.67 -5.87
N LEU A 173 8.97 5.73 -6.60
CA LEU A 173 8.94 7.09 -6.09
C LEU A 173 7.98 7.23 -4.91
N LEU A 174 6.78 6.63 -4.99
CA LEU A 174 5.82 6.63 -3.89
C LEU A 174 6.40 5.97 -2.63
N HIS A 175 7.07 4.81 -2.77
CA HIS A 175 7.72 4.17 -1.63
C HIS A 175 8.86 5.02 -1.06
N ILE A 176 9.70 5.62 -1.92
CA ILE A 176 10.79 6.50 -1.50
C ILE A 176 10.25 7.69 -0.71
N ILE A 177 9.17 8.32 -1.17
CA ILE A 177 8.52 9.44 -0.47
C ILE A 177 8.06 9.01 0.93
N ILE A 178 7.38 7.86 1.04
CA ILE A 178 6.89 7.33 2.31
C ILE A 178 8.05 7.04 3.26
N PHE A 179 9.05 6.27 2.84
CA PHE A 179 10.19 5.92 3.69
C PHE A 179 11.00 7.14 4.10
N SER A 180 11.19 8.11 3.20
CA SER A 180 11.87 9.37 3.50
C SER A 180 11.10 10.18 4.53
N TYR A 181 9.77 10.27 4.41
CA TYR A 181 8.93 10.96 5.39
C TYR A 181 9.03 10.32 6.78
N ILE A 182 8.97 8.99 6.87
CA ILE A 182 9.12 8.26 8.14
C ILE A 182 10.49 8.54 8.76
N ARG A 183 11.56 8.48 7.96
CA ARG A 183 12.93 8.75 8.42
C ARG A 183 13.09 10.19 8.92
N MET A 184 12.57 11.17 8.19
CA MET A 184 12.63 12.58 8.60
C MET A 184 11.92 12.82 9.93
N ASN A 185 10.77 12.18 10.15
CA ASN A 185 10.06 12.27 11.43
C ASN A 185 10.84 11.65 12.58
N TYR A 186 11.52 10.53 12.34
CA TYR A 186 12.43 9.94 13.33
C TYR A 186 13.58 10.89 13.69
N GLU A 187 14.27 11.44 12.68
CA GLU A 187 15.41 12.33 12.89
C GLU A 187 15.03 13.62 13.63
N LYS A 188 13.83 14.17 13.39
CA LYS A 188 13.29 15.31 14.15
C LYS A 188 13.09 14.95 15.62
N GLN A 189 12.49 13.81 15.92
CA GLN A 189 12.24 13.38 17.29
C GLN A 189 13.54 13.18 18.07
N VAL A 190 14.55 12.54 17.47
CA VAL A 190 15.86 12.34 18.12
C VAL A 190 16.52 13.68 18.47
N LYS A 191 16.43 14.68 17.59
CA LYS A 191 16.94 16.03 17.86
C LYS A 191 16.19 16.72 19.00
N GLU A 192 14.86 16.58 19.07
CA GLU A 192 14.07 17.18 20.14
C GLU A 192 14.35 16.57 21.52
N ILE A 193 14.65 15.26 21.59
CA ILE A 193 15.05 14.59 22.84
C ILE A 193 16.42 15.10 23.28
N ASN A 194 17.42 15.06 22.38
CA ASN A 194 18.78 15.49 22.70
C ASN A 194 18.92 16.98 23.07
N ASN A 195 17.96 17.83 22.68
CA ASN A 195 17.95 19.26 23.03
C ASN A 195 17.25 19.55 24.36
N LYS A 196 16.61 18.55 24.99
CA LYS A 196 15.93 18.68 26.29
C LYS A 196 16.76 18.14 27.45
N ASP A 197 17.84 17.41 27.17
CA ASP A 197 18.84 16.91 28.11
C ASP A 197 20.07 17.84 28.16
#